data_AF-A0A7X9E521-F1
#
_entry.id   AF-A0A7X9E521-F1
#
_cell.length_a   1.000
_cell.length_b   1.000
_cell.length_c   1.000
_cell.angle_alpha   90.00
_cell.angle_beta   90.00
_cell.angle_gamma   90.00
#
_symmetry.space_group_name_H-M   'P 1'
#
loop_
_entity.id
_entity.type
_entity.pdbx_description
1 polymer ?
#
loop_
_entity_poly.entity_id
_entity_poly.type
_entity_poly.pdbx_seq_one_letter_code
_entity_poly.pdbx_strand_id
1 'polypeptide(L)' 'MMRRKIIPYNPSLKEKARQLRNNSTVTEIMLWKFLKGKQMLGYDFHRQKPLGKY' A
#
# COMPACT_ATOMS: atom_id res chain seq x y z
N MET A 1 22.23 -15.41 9.65
CA MET A 1 20.97 -14.64 9.49
C MET A 1 21.19 -13.53 8.46
N MET A 2 20.35 -13.44 7.42
CA MET A 2 20.40 -12.32 6.47
C MET A 2 19.92 -11.04 7.14
N ARG A 3 20.66 -9.93 6.97
CA ARG A 3 20.22 -8.60 7.40
C ARG A 3 19.01 -8.18 6.57
N ARG A 4 17.97 -7.65 7.23
CA ARG A 4 16.78 -7.12 6.53
C ARG A 4 17.19 -5.91 5.69
N LYS A 5 16.87 -5.94 4.39
CA LYS A 5 17.07 -4.80 3.48
C LYS A 5 15.99 -3.75 3.76
N ILE A 6 16.39 -2.59 4.28
CA ILE A 6 15.49 -1.45 4.50
C ILE A 6 15.27 -0.75 3.15
N ILE A 7 14.02 -0.68 2.70
CA ILE A 7 13.65 0.08 1.51
C ILE A 7 13.30 1.50 1.97
N PRO A 8 13.98 2.54 1.47
CA PRO A 8 13.72 3.91 1.90
C PRO A 8 12.35 4.38 1.41
N TYR A 9 11.68 5.19 2.23
CA TYR A 9 10.44 5.85 1.86
C TYR A 9 10.76 7.09 1.02
N ASN A 10 10.23 7.15 -0.20
CA ASN A 10 10.40 8.33 -1.05
C ASN A 10 9.21 9.30 -0.87
N PRO A 11 9.43 10.47 -0.26
CA PRO A 11 8.36 11.43 -0.01
C PRO A 11 7.80 12.04 -1.29
N SER A 12 8.55 12.07 -2.40
CA SER A 12 8.06 12.64 -3.67
C SER A 12 6.90 11.85 -4.26
N LEU A 13 6.82 10.55 -3.96
CA LEU A 13 5.75 9.67 -4.45
C LEU A 13 4.51 9.70 -3.55
N LYS A 14 4.56 10.42 -2.41
CA LYS A 14 3.44 10.50 -1.47
C LYS A 14 2.19 11.08 -2.12
N GLU A 15 2.34 12.13 -2.91
CA GLU A 15 1.22 12.78 -3.60
C GLU A 15 0.62 11.88 -4.67
N LYS A 16 1.48 11.25 -5.49
CA LYS A 16 1.06 10.27 -6.50
C LYS A 16 0.30 9.10 -5.86
N ALA A 17 0.83 8.55 -4.77
CA ALA A 17 0.16 7.49 -4.01
C ALA A 17 -1.20 7.94 -3.42
N ARG A 18 -1.34 9.21 -3.04
CA ARG A 18 -2.62 9.77 -2.58
C ARG A 18 -3.62 9.88 -3.74
N GLN A 19 -3.19 10.40 -4.89
CA GLN A 19 -4.04 10.52 -6.07
C GLN A 19 -4.57 9.15 -6.52
N LEU A 20 -3.70 8.14 -6.56
CA LEU A 20 -4.09 6.80 -6.97
C LEU A 20 -5.02 6.08 -5.96
N ARG A 21 -4.91 6.36 -4.65
CA ARG A 21 -5.89 5.89 -3.66
C ARG A 21 -7.28 6.51 -3.84
N ASN A 22 -7.34 7.73 -4.36
CA ASN A 22 -8.60 8.43 -4.64
C ASN A 22 -9.18 8.02 -6.00
N ASN A 23 -8.31 7.76 -6.98
CA ASN A 23 -8.67 7.34 -8.34
C ASN A 23 -8.52 5.80 -8.52
N SER A 24 -8.94 5.03 -7.52
CA SER A 24 -8.87 3.57 -7.59
C SER A 24 -9.96 2.99 -8.49
N THR A 25 -9.64 1.90 -9.17
CA THR A 25 -10.59 1.13 -9.97
C THR A 25 -11.64 0.43 -9.09
N VAL A 26 -12.78 0.08 -9.66
CA VAL A 26 -13.86 -0.65 -8.95
C VAL A 26 -13.34 -1.95 -8.33
N THR A 27 -12.49 -2.68 -9.06
CA THR A 27 -11.84 -3.91 -8.60
C THR A 27 -10.96 -3.68 -7.37
N GLU A 28 -10.13 -2.64 -7.37
CA GLU A 28 -9.30 -2.28 -6.22
C GLU A 28 -10.12 -1.86 -5.00
N ILE A 29 -11.23 -1.15 -5.21
CA ILE A 29 -12.16 -0.77 -4.15
C ILE A 29 -12.79 -2.02 -3.52
N MET A 30 -13.26 -2.97 -4.35
CA MET A 30 -13.81 -4.24 -3.88
C MET A 30 -12.77 -5.04 -3.10
N LEU A 31 -11.57 -5.21 -3.66
CA LEU A 31 -10.47 -5.89 -3.00
C LEU A 31 -10.14 -5.26 -1.64
N TRP A 32 -10.09 -3.93 -1.57
CA TRP A 32 -9.81 -3.23 -0.32
C TRP A 32 -10.88 -3.47 0.75
N LYS A 33 -12.16 -3.62 0.37
CA LYS A 33 -13.23 -3.93 1.34
C LYS A 33 -12.98 -5.26 2.06
N PHE A 34 -12.40 -6.24 1.37
CA PHE A 34 -12.06 -7.55 1.95
C PHE A 34 -10.75 -7.52 2.74
N LEU A 35 -9.79 -6.67 2.36
CA LEU A 35 -8.47 -6.61 3.01
C LEU A 35 -8.41 -5.68 4.22
N LYS A 36 -9.23 -4.62 4.25
CA LYS A 36 -9.18 -3.61 5.32
C LYS A 36 -9.52 -4.21 6.69
N GLY A 37 -8.97 -3.64 7.76
CA GLY A 37 -9.38 -3.97 9.12
C GLY A 37 -9.00 -5.38 9.58
N LYS A 38 -7.88 -5.92 9.06
CA LYS A 38 -7.33 -7.23 9.47
C LYS A 38 -8.28 -8.41 9.26
N GLN A 39 -9.25 -8.25 8.37
CA GLN A 39 -10.23 -9.28 8.03
C GLN A 39 -9.56 -10.53 7.45
N MET A 40 -8.44 -10.36 6.74
CA MET A 40 -7.67 -11.47 6.19
C MET A 40 -6.62 -11.95 7.20
N LEU A 41 -6.96 -13.00 7.96
CA LEU A 41 -6.07 -13.73 8.88
C LEU A 41 -5.36 -12.84 9.93
N GLY A 42 -5.93 -11.68 10.28
CA GLY A 42 -5.32 -10.74 11.22
C GLY A 42 -4.23 -9.83 10.63
N TYR A 43 -3.92 -9.97 9.33
CA TYR A 43 -2.87 -9.19 8.68
C TYR A 43 -3.32 -7.77 8.34
N ASP A 44 -2.43 -6.79 8.55
CA ASP A 44 -2.67 -5.40 8.20
C ASP A 44 -2.12 -5.08 6.80
N PHE A 45 -2.99 -4.63 5.90
CA PHE A 45 -2.65 -4.33 4.52
C PHE A 45 -2.51 -2.83 4.31
N HIS A 46 -1.43 -2.40 3.66
CA HIS A 46 -1.24 -1.01 3.26
C HIS A 46 -1.44 -0.85 1.74
N ARG A 47 -2.36 0.03 1.33
CA ARG A 47 -2.55 0.34 -0.09
C ARG A 47 -1.61 1.41 -0.58
N GLN A 48 -0.96 1.10 -1.71
CA GLN A 48 -0.18 2.05 -2.48
C GLN A 48 0.84 2.80 -1.61
N LYS A 49 1.64 2.04 -0.88
CA LYS A 49 2.74 2.57 -0.08
C LYS A 49 3.96 2.71 -0.98
N PRO A 50 4.56 3.90 -1.09
CA PRO A 50 5.82 4.07 -1.79
C PRO A 50 6.92 3.18 -1.22
N LEU A 51 7.62 2.47 -2.10
CA LEU A 51 8.74 1.57 -1.82
C LEU A 51 9.91 1.95 -2.74
N GLY A 52 10.84 2.77 -2.23
CA GLY A 52 11.97 3.26 -3.00
C GLY A 52 11.51 4.20 -4.11
N LYS A 53 11.74 3.82 -5.38
CA LYS A 53 11.37 4.65 -6.55
C LYS A 53 9.96 4.37 -7.08
N TYR A 54 9.19 3.51 -6.41
CA TYR A 54 7.87 3.04 -6.84
C TYR A 54 6.80 3.36 -5.82
#